data_AF-A0A077UD78-F1
#
_entry.id   AF-A0A077UD78-F1
#
_cell.length_a   1.000
_cell.length_b   1.000
_cell.length_c   1.000
_cell.angle_alpha   90.00
_cell.angle_beta   90.00
_cell.angle_gamma   90.00
#
_symmetry.space_group_name_H-M   'P 1'
#
loop_
_entity.id
_entity.type
_entity.pdbx_description
1 polymer ?
#
loop_
_entity_poly.entity_id
_entity_poly.type
_entity_poly.pdbx_seq_one_letter_code
_entity_poly.pdbx_strand_id
1 'polypeptide(L)'
;MRDLLIEYRKTRLNVLNKIEELEQINTDEIDDLSIYKDMLKDIDYIIEWLNNGHEPGNYNAIDKSQCYLVDQQVLEKACDESMYKKYLILSIKMLYLI
;
A
#
# COMPACT_ATOMS: atom_id res chain seq x y z
N MET A 1 -6.99 5.05 7.35
CA MET A 1 -5.95 4.00 7.22
C MET A 1 -5.82 3.12 8.46
N ARG A 2 -5.76 3.69 9.68
CA ARG A 2 -5.68 2.89 10.91
C ARG A 2 -6.89 1.97 11.10
N ASP A 3 -8.10 2.46 10.87
CA ASP A 3 -9.33 1.65 10.99
C ASP A 3 -9.36 0.51 9.97
N LEU A 4 -8.92 0.78 8.73
CA LEU A 4 -8.81 -0.24 7.68
C LEU A 4 -7.85 -1.36 8.07
N LEU A 5 -6.66 -1.02 8.59
CA LEU A 5 -5.69 -2.00 9.07
C LEU A 5 -6.25 -2.86 10.23
N ILE A 6 -7.03 -2.25 11.13
CA ILE A 6 -7.70 -2.98 12.22
C ILE A 6 -8.69 -3.99 11.65
N GLU A 7 -9.50 -3.60 10.67
CA GLU A 7 -10.47 -4.52 10.04
C GLU A 7 -9.77 -5.66 9.32
N TYR A 8 -8.68 -5.42 8.57
CA TYR A 8 -7.90 -6.50 7.95
C TYR A 8 -7.32 -7.47 8.98
N ARG A 9 -6.83 -6.98 10.12
CA ARG A 9 -6.33 -7.84 11.21
C ARG A 9 -7.44 -8.69 11.83
N LYS A 10 -8.64 -8.15 12.00
CA LYS A 10 -9.81 -8.92 12.47
C LYS A 10 -10.19 -10.00 11.45
N THR A 11 -10.28 -9.63 10.16
CA THR A 11 -10.60 -10.57 9.08
C THR A 11 -9.57 -11.69 9.00
N ARG A 12 -8.27 -11.36 9.14
CA ARG A 12 -7.19 -12.35 9.20
C ARG A 12 -7.41 -13.40 10.29
N LEU A 13 -7.78 -12.96 11.48
CA LEU A 13 -8.08 -13.85 12.61
C LEU A 13 -9.26 -14.78 12.29
N ASN A 14 -10.33 -14.23 11.70
CA ASN A 14 -11.50 -15.02 11.32
C ASN A 14 -11.16 -16.09 10.27
N VAL A 15 -10.35 -15.74 9.27
CA VAL A 15 -9.89 -16.68 8.24
C VAL A 15 -9.01 -17.77 8.85
N LEU A 16 -8.10 -17.43 9.76
CA LEU A 16 -7.27 -18.42 10.46
C LEU A 16 -8.12 -19.41 11.27
N ASN A 17 -9.08 -18.92 12.04
CA ASN A 17 -10.00 -19.77 12.78
C ASN A 17 -10.76 -20.71 11.83
N LYS A 18 -11.17 -20.22 10.66
CA LYS A 18 -11.88 -21.02 9.68
C LYS A 18 -11.01 -22.11 9.05
N ILE A 19 -9.74 -21.80 8.79
CA ILE A 19 -8.75 -22.78 8.32
C ILE A 19 -8.57 -23.87 9.39
N GLU A 20 -8.40 -23.51 10.65
CA GLU A 20 -8.25 -24.48 11.75
C GLU A 20 -9.49 -25.38 11.89
N GLU A 21 -10.70 -24.83 11.76
CA GLU A 21 -11.94 -25.62 11.74
C GLU A 21 -11.96 -26.64 10.59
N LEU A 22 -11.61 -26.20 9.37
CA LEU A 22 -11.59 -27.05 8.19
C LEU A 22 -10.49 -28.12 8.23
N GLU A 23 -9.36 -27.86 8.89
CA GLU A 23 -8.29 -28.84 9.07
C GLU A 23 -8.64 -29.91 10.13
N GLN A 24 -9.49 -29.58 11.11
CA GLN A 24 -9.92 -30.51 12.15
C GLN A 24 -11.05 -31.43 11.69
N ILE A 25 -11.91 -30.94 10.80
CA ILE A 25 -12.98 -31.74 10.21
C ILE A 25 -12.36 -32.49 9.02
N ASN A 26 -12.39 -33.81 9.06
CA ASN A 26 -11.92 -34.66 7.97
C ASN A 26 -12.97 -34.65 6.84
N THR A 27 -13.18 -33.48 6.25
CA THR A 27 -14.17 -33.20 5.21
C THR A 27 -13.51 -33.23 3.84
N ASP A 28 -14.22 -33.76 2.84
CA ASP A 28 -13.84 -33.72 1.42
C ASP A 28 -13.79 -32.29 0.83
N GLU A 29 -13.96 -31.26 1.66
CA GLU A 29 -13.90 -29.82 1.36
C GLU A 29 -12.45 -29.31 1.20
N ILE A 30 -11.61 -30.09 0.53
CA ILE A 30 -10.21 -29.73 0.24
C ILE A 30 -10.14 -28.42 -0.56
N ASP A 31 -11.11 -28.20 -1.45
CA ASP A 31 -11.19 -26.99 -2.27
C ASP A 31 -11.46 -25.74 -1.41
N ASP A 32 -12.34 -25.82 -0.42
CA ASP A 32 -12.64 -24.70 0.48
C ASP A 32 -11.41 -24.34 1.33
N LEU A 33 -10.70 -25.34 1.85
CA LEU A 33 -9.47 -25.13 2.60
C LEU A 33 -8.41 -24.39 1.76
N SER A 34 -8.27 -24.75 0.47
CA SER A 34 -7.36 -24.06 -0.43
C SER A 34 -7.75 -22.59 -0.63
N ILE A 35 -9.05 -22.32 -0.84
CA ILE A 35 -9.56 -20.96 -1.01
C ILE A 35 -9.25 -20.10 0.22
N TYR A 36 -9.51 -20.60 1.43
CA TYR A 36 -9.21 -19.85 2.65
C TYR A 36 -7.71 -19.60 2.84
N LYS A 37 -6.85 -20.54 2.46
CA LYS A 37 -5.40 -20.36 2.49
C LYS A 37 -4.93 -19.29 1.51
N ASP A 38 -5.54 -19.21 0.33
CA ASP A 38 -5.23 -18.16 -0.64
C ASP A 38 -5.74 -16.79 -0.17
N MET A 39 -6.96 -16.72 0.39
CA MET A 39 -7.47 -15.50 1.02
C MET A 39 -6.56 -15.00 2.15
N LEU A 40 -5.97 -15.90 2.93
CA LEU A 40 -5.03 -15.53 3.99
C LEU A 40 -3.78 -14.84 3.42
N LYS A 41 -3.23 -15.34 2.30
CA LYS A 41 -2.08 -14.73 1.62
C LYS A 41 -2.41 -13.32 1.14
N ASP A 42 -3.59 -13.13 0.55
CA ASP A 42 -4.03 -11.81 0.08
C ASP A 42 -4.19 -10.81 1.23
N ILE A 43 -4.75 -11.26 2.37
CA ILE A 43 -4.88 -10.43 3.56
C ILE A 43 -3.51 -10.06 4.13
N ASP A 44 -2.57 -11.02 4.20
CA ASP A 44 -1.20 -10.77 4.67
C ASP A 44 -0.46 -9.76 3.79
N TYR A 45 -0.59 -9.91 2.47
CA TYR A 45 -0.08 -8.95 1.49
C TYR A 45 -0.63 -7.54 1.73
N ILE A 46 -1.95 -7.40 1.89
CA ILE A 46 -2.56 -6.08 2.13
C ILE A 46 -2.10 -5.49 3.47
N ILE A 47 -2.01 -6.29 4.53
CA ILE A 47 -1.52 -5.82 5.84
C ILE A 47 -0.08 -5.32 5.72
N GLU A 48 0.80 -6.05 5.03
CA GLU A 48 2.18 -5.63 4.83
C GLU A 48 2.25 -4.32 4.04
N TRP A 49 1.50 -4.21 2.95
CA TRP A 49 1.43 -2.98 2.17
C TRP A 49 0.96 -1.79 3.02
N LEU A 50 -0.13 -1.98 3.78
CA LEU A 50 -0.69 -0.92 4.63
C LEU A 50 0.26 -0.49 5.76
N ASN A 51 1.12 -1.37 6.26
CA ASN A 51 2.11 -1.03 7.28
C ASN A 51 3.31 -0.28 6.69
N ASN A 52 3.79 -0.73 5.52
CA ASN A 52 5.06 -0.25 4.95
C ASN A 52 4.86 0.91 3.96
N GLY A 53 3.64 1.11 3.45
CA GLY A 53 3.35 2.11 2.42
C GLY A 53 3.86 1.75 1.02
N HIS A 54 4.41 0.55 0.85
CA HIS A 54 4.98 0.03 -0.40
C HIS A 54 4.48 -1.39 -0.68
N GLU A 55 4.46 -1.75 -1.95
CA GLU A 55 4.12 -3.11 -2.39
C GLU A 55 5.06 -4.15 -1.72
N PRO A 56 4.50 -5.15 -1.02
CA PRO A 56 5.26 -6.26 -0.45
C PRO A 56 6.14 -6.97 -1.47
N GLY A 57 7.39 -7.24 -1.12
CA GLY A 57 8.36 -7.87 -2.03
C GLY A 57 8.94 -6.93 -3.10
N ASN A 58 8.38 -5.73 -3.29
CA ASN A 58 8.92 -4.71 -4.18
C ASN A 58 9.65 -3.62 -3.37
N TYR A 59 10.90 -3.91 -3.02
CA TYR A 59 11.78 -2.98 -2.29
C TYR A 59 12.36 -1.88 -3.17
N ASN A 60 12.08 -1.90 -4.48
CA ASN A 60 12.34 -0.75 -5.33
C ASN A 60 11.31 0.31 -4.91
N ALA A 61 11.70 1.17 -3.97
CA ALA A 61 10.98 2.40 -3.71
C ALA A 61 10.61 3.00 -5.07
N ILE A 62 9.33 3.35 -5.26
CA ILE A 62 8.83 3.94 -6.52
C ILE A 62 9.91 4.88 -7.02
N ASP A 63 10.57 4.50 -8.11
CA ASP A 63 11.56 5.37 -8.71
C ASP A 63 10.79 6.66 -8.99
N LYS A 64 11.23 7.78 -8.43
CA LYS A 64 10.49 9.05 -8.54
C LYS A 64 10.28 9.42 -10.02
N SER A 65 11.09 8.83 -10.92
CA SER A 65 10.94 8.87 -12.37
C SER A 65 9.64 8.22 -12.90
N GLN A 66 9.08 7.22 -12.20
CA GLN A 66 7.89 6.46 -12.59
C GLN A 66 6.59 7.04 -12.00
N CYS A 67 6.68 7.85 -10.94
CA CYS A 67 5.50 8.52 -10.35
C CYS A 67 4.95 9.64 -11.24
N TYR A 68 5.80 10.20 -12.11
CA TYR A 68 5.42 11.17 -13.12
C TYR A 68 5.96 10.70 -14.47
N LEU A 69 5.29 9.73 -15.10
CA LEU A 69 5.40 9.52 -16.56
C LEU A 69 4.67 10.65 -17.30
N VAL A 70 5.00 11.87 -16.94
CA VAL A 70 4.43 13.07 -17.52
C VAL A 70 5.62 13.80 -18.08
N ASP A 71 5.67 13.89 -19.42
CA ASP A 71 6.66 14.68 -20.15
C ASP A 71 6.89 16.01 -19.40
N GLN A 72 8.14 16.44 -19.27
CA GLN A 72 8.47 17.67 -18.56
C GLN A 72 7.61 18.86 -19.03
N GLN A 73 7.24 18.88 -20.31
CA GLN A 73 6.32 19.87 -20.88
C GLN A 73 4.91 19.83 -20.27
N VAL A 74 4.41 18.64 -19.93
CA VAL A 74 3.08 18.45 -19.35
C VAL A 74 3.10 18.81 -17.85
N LEU A 75 4.21 18.55 -17.14
CA LEU A 75 4.39 19.05 -15.76
C LEU A 75 4.45 20.58 -15.71
N GLU A 76 5.19 21.20 -16.63
CA GLU A 76 5.28 22.66 -16.75
C GLU A 76 3.91 23.27 -17.05
N LYS A 77 3.16 22.71 -18.01
CA LYS A 77 1.81 23.16 -18.36
C LYS A 77 0.82 22.98 -17.21
N ALA A 78 0.86 21.86 -16.49
CA ALA A 78 0.00 21.65 -15.32
C ALA A 78 0.33 22.63 -14.17
N CYS A 79 1.59 23.02 -14.01
CA CYS A 79 1.99 24.05 -13.04
C CYS A 79 1.51 25.45 -13.45
N ASP A 80 1.50 25.75 -14.75
CA ASP A 80 1.05 27.04 -15.29
C ASP A 80 -0.49 27.15 -15.32
N GLU A 81 -1.19 26.04 -15.55
CA GLU A 81 -2.67 25.95 -15.54
C GLU A 81 -3.25 25.71 -14.13
N SER A 82 -2.41 25.31 -13.18
CA SER A 82 -2.79 25.16 -11.78
C SER A 82 -3.24 26.51 -11.21
N MET A 83 -4.47 26.57 -10.70
CA MET A 83 -5.03 27.71 -9.95
C MET A 83 -4.25 28.04 -8.66
N TYR A 84 -3.30 27.19 -8.24
CA TYR A 84 -2.46 27.43 -7.08
C TYR A 84 -1.36 28.44 -7.43
N LYS A 85 -1.30 29.55 -6.70
CA LYS A 85 -0.24 30.56 -6.82
C LYS A 85 1.14 29.92 -6.60
N LYS A 86 1.98 29.96 -7.64
CA LYS A 86 3.41 29.65 -7.56
C LYS A 86 4.08 30.66 -6.62
N TYR A 87 4.30 30.27 -5.36
CA TYR A 87 5.12 31.09 -4.47
C TYR A 87 6.57 30.96 -4.91
N LEU A 88 7.13 32.07 -5.40
CA LEU A 88 8.57 32.19 -5.64
C LEU A 88 9.25 32.09 -4.28
N ILE A 89 9.84 30.92 -3.98
CA ILE A 89 10.75 30.78 -2.85
C ILE A 89 12.00 31.57 -3.21
N LEU A 90 11.99 32.86 -2.89
CA LEU A 90 13.17 33.71 -2.89
C LEU A 90 14.14 33.14 -1.85
N SER A 91 15.20 32.50 -2.35
CA SER A 91 16.50 32.38 -1.71
C SER A 91 16.46 31.89 -0.26
N ILE A 92 16.31 30.57 -0.07
CA ILE A 92 16.80 29.92 1.15
C ILE A 92 18.34 29.98 1.09
N LYS A 93 18.90 31.13 1.51
CA LYS A 93 20.27 31.16 2.00
C LYS A 93 20.30 30.22 3.20
N MET A 94 21.08 29.15 3.09
CA MET A 94 21.54 28.35 4.21
C MET A 94 21.99 29.27 5.34
N LEU A 95 21.17 29.38 6.39
CA LEU A 95 21.58 29.83 7.71
C LEU A 95 22.22 28.62 8.40
N TYR A 96 23.45 28.30 8.00
CA TYR A 96 24.40 27.69 8.92
C TYR A 96 25.02 28.83 9.71
N LEU A 97 24.55 29.03 10.95
CA LEU A 97 25.28 29.69 12.05
C LEU A 97 24.42 29.65 13.32
N ILE A 98 24.54 28.54 14.05
CA ILE A 98 24.83 28.58 15.49
C ILE A 98 26.15 27.85 15.65
#